data_AF-A0A7Y5K8V6-F1
#
_entry.id   AF-A0A7Y5K8V6-F1
#
_cell.length_a   1.000
_cell.length_b   1.000
_cell.length_c   1.000
_cell.angle_alpha   90.00
_cell.angle_beta   90.00
_cell.angle_gamma   90.00
#
_symmetry.space_group_name_H-M   'P 1'
#
loop_
_entity.id
_entity.type
_entity.pdbx_description
1 polymer ?
#
loop_
_entity_poly.entity_id
_entity_poly.type
_entity_poly.pdbx_seq_one_letter_code
_entity_poly.pdbx_strand_id
1 'polypeptide(L)'
;MQPSFSLTPSIRKEIVKIIDARIAEAHVTKEDFSELKSIVKELAEAQKRTEIKVEELAAEQKQTAATVKELVTSQKEMQIAITGLTASHNELAASQKEMQAAITGLTASHNELAASQKEMQAAITGLTASHNELAASQREMQIAITKLSEGLNETRVEVGGLSRSVSYAFENETYRFLPAILQEKYGLKVQEKIVRADIGGKEVNLFCRAEKHGKPVIIVGEAKLRLDENRLLKKQDVFAELEEKAEAVRSEYGEEEIVKVLVTHFATKGFLNKAKELNIIVVQSHEW
;
A
#
# COMPACT_ATOMS: atom_id res chain seq x y z
N MET A 1 141.05 60.87 89.95
CA MET A 1 140.00 61.89 90.21
C MET A 1 138.84 61.64 89.26
N GLN A 2 137.74 61.08 89.76
CA GLN A 2 136.47 61.06 89.03
C GLN A 2 135.76 62.40 89.28
N PRO A 3 135.31 63.14 88.25
CA PRO A 3 134.45 64.29 88.48
C PRO A 3 133.07 63.79 88.90
N SER A 4 132.67 64.09 90.13
CA SER A 4 131.31 63.87 90.62
C SER A 4 130.36 64.76 89.84
N PHE A 5 129.59 64.16 88.92
CA PHE A 5 128.55 64.86 88.18
C PHE A 5 127.41 65.17 89.15
N SER A 6 127.41 66.38 89.72
CA SER A 6 126.28 66.84 90.53
C SER A 6 125.20 67.35 89.58
N LEU A 7 124.02 66.71 89.63
CA LEU A 7 122.84 67.25 88.96
C LEU A 7 122.50 68.59 89.61
N THR A 8 122.93 69.68 88.98
CA THR A 8 122.48 71.02 89.32
C THR A 8 120.97 71.11 89.10
N PRO A 9 120.24 71.94 89.88
CA PRO A 9 118.79 72.08 89.75
C PRO A 9 118.31 72.34 88.32
N SER A 10 119.09 73.08 87.51
CA SER A 10 118.79 73.31 86.09
C SER A 10 118.85 72.06 85.22
N ILE A 11 119.87 71.21 85.36
CA ILE A 11 120.03 70.01 84.51
C ILE A 11 118.98 68.96 84.84
N ARG A 12 118.64 68.81 86.14
CA ARG A 12 117.53 67.93 86.56
C ARG A 12 116.19 68.40 85.96
N LYS A 13 115.94 69.71 85.94
CA LYS A 13 114.70 70.29 85.40
C LYS A 13 114.54 70.02 83.90
N GLU A 14 115.64 70.08 83.17
CA GLU A 14 115.61 69.87 81.72
C GLU A 14 115.55 68.38 81.33
N ILE A 15 116.18 67.49 82.09
CA ILE A 15 115.98 66.04 81.93
C ILE A 15 114.53 65.65 82.25
N VAL A 16 113.93 66.19 83.31
CA VAL A 16 112.52 65.94 83.65
C VAL A 16 111.60 66.44 82.53
N LYS A 17 111.83 67.64 81.99
CA LYS A 17 111.09 68.15 80.82
C LYS A 17 111.20 67.25 79.60
N ILE A 18 112.41 66.76 79.28
CA ILE A 18 112.64 65.90 78.11
C ILE A 18 111.94 64.55 78.31
N ILE A 19 112.03 63.98 79.51
CA ILE A 19 111.35 62.71 79.85
C ILE A 19 109.83 62.89 79.86
N ASP A 20 109.29 63.96 80.45
CA ASP A 20 107.86 64.27 80.47
C ASP A 20 107.32 64.52 79.06
N ALA A 21 108.07 65.24 78.21
CA ALA A 21 107.73 65.44 76.81
C ALA A 21 107.71 64.13 76.02
N ARG A 22 108.70 63.25 76.25
CA ARG A 22 108.80 61.96 75.56
C ARG A 22 107.76 60.95 76.06
N ILE A 23 107.42 61.00 77.34
CA ILE A 23 106.31 60.23 77.92
C ILE A 23 104.98 60.74 77.35
N ALA A 24 104.75 62.05 77.27
CA ALA A 24 103.52 62.61 76.68
C ALA A 24 103.34 62.25 75.19
N GLU A 25 104.42 62.09 74.44
CA GLU A 25 104.39 61.78 73.00
C GLU A 25 104.15 60.28 72.69
N ALA A 26 104.57 59.39 73.59
CA ALA A 26 104.46 57.93 73.42
C ALA A 26 103.38 57.27 74.30
N HIS A 27 102.85 57.99 75.27
CA HIS A 27 101.81 57.50 76.16
C HIS A 27 100.44 57.72 75.53
N VAL A 28 99.76 56.61 75.23
CA VAL A 28 98.33 56.63 74.89
C VAL A 28 97.62 57.35 76.03
N THR A 29 97.03 58.49 75.72
CA THR A 29 96.35 59.30 76.71
C THR A 29 95.06 58.59 77.12
N LYS A 30 94.53 58.92 78.32
CA LYS A 30 93.22 58.37 78.72
C LYS A 30 92.13 58.79 77.73
N GLU A 31 92.32 59.94 77.10
CA GLU A 31 91.51 60.50 76.03
C GLU A 31 91.54 59.60 74.78
N ASP A 32 92.71 59.20 74.26
CA ASP A 32 92.84 58.28 73.11
C ASP A 32 92.18 56.91 73.38
N PHE A 33 92.34 56.40 74.60
CA PHE A 33 91.70 55.14 75.01
C PHE A 33 90.17 55.31 75.14
N SER A 34 89.71 56.49 75.57
CA SER A 34 88.28 56.83 75.62
C SER A 34 87.69 56.98 74.22
N GLU A 35 88.42 57.55 73.26
CA GLU A 35 88.01 57.68 71.86
C GLU A 35 87.95 56.32 71.17
N LEU A 36 89.00 55.48 71.33
CA LEU A 36 88.99 54.11 70.83
C LEU A 36 87.83 53.30 71.42
N LYS A 37 87.55 53.45 72.73
CA LYS A 37 86.40 52.82 73.38
C LYS A 37 85.07 53.31 72.79
N SER A 38 84.98 54.59 72.41
CA SER A 38 83.80 55.15 71.72
C SER A 38 83.63 54.53 70.33
N ILE A 39 84.70 54.49 69.52
CA ILE A 39 84.67 53.91 68.17
C ILE A 39 84.31 52.42 68.21
N VAL A 40 84.91 51.67 69.14
CA VAL A 40 84.60 50.24 69.32
C VAL A 40 83.13 50.04 69.73
N LYS A 41 82.58 50.94 70.55
CA LYS A 41 81.16 50.92 70.91
C LYS A 41 80.26 51.23 69.71
N GLU A 42 80.58 52.25 68.92
CA GLU A 42 79.86 52.59 67.69
C GLU A 42 79.93 51.47 66.65
N LEU A 43 81.08 50.82 66.50
CA LEU A 43 81.25 49.68 65.60
C LEU A 43 80.44 48.48 66.08
N ALA A 44 80.39 48.20 67.39
CA ALA A 44 79.54 47.16 67.96
C ALA A 44 78.05 47.46 67.74
N GLU A 45 77.63 48.72 67.87
CA GLU A 45 76.26 49.16 67.58
C GLU A 45 75.94 49.04 66.07
N ALA A 46 76.88 49.41 65.19
CA ALA A 46 76.76 49.24 63.75
C ALA A 46 76.67 47.77 63.35
N GLN A 47 77.51 46.90 63.94
CA GLN A 47 77.48 45.45 63.72
C GLN A 47 76.11 44.88 64.15
N LYS A 48 75.61 45.24 65.33
CA LYS A 48 74.27 44.83 65.80
C LYS A 48 73.17 45.26 64.84
N ARG A 49 73.23 46.49 64.31
CA ARG A 49 72.26 46.96 63.30
C ARG A 49 72.37 46.17 61.99
N THR A 50 73.56 45.74 61.63
CA THR A 50 73.81 44.94 60.42
C THR A 50 73.31 43.51 60.59
N GLU A 51 73.53 42.90 61.75
CA GLU A 51 72.97 41.58 62.12
C GLU A 51 71.44 41.61 62.04
N ILE A 52 70.78 42.62 62.61
CA ILE A 52 69.32 42.79 62.50
C ILE A 52 68.87 42.85 61.04
N LYS A 53 69.54 43.65 60.19
CA LYS A 53 69.21 43.74 58.76
C LYS A 53 69.43 42.42 58.01
N VAL A 54 70.47 41.66 58.37
CA VAL A 54 70.73 40.34 57.78
C VAL A 54 69.65 39.34 58.19
N GLU A 55 69.18 39.39 59.44
CA GLU A 55 68.05 38.58 59.90
C GLU A 55 66.75 38.95 59.19
N GLU A 56 66.46 40.25 59.01
CA GLU A 56 65.31 40.74 58.25
C GLU A 56 65.36 40.25 56.79
N LEU A 57 66.50 40.42 56.10
CA LEU A 57 66.68 39.95 54.73
C LEU A 57 66.57 38.42 54.60
N ALA A 58 67.08 37.67 55.59
CA ALA A 58 66.94 36.22 55.61
C ALA A 58 65.47 35.80 55.79
N ALA A 59 64.70 36.52 56.60
CA ALA A 59 63.27 36.31 56.75
C ALA A 59 62.49 36.64 55.46
N GLU A 60 62.79 37.77 54.81
CA GLU A 60 62.20 38.15 53.52
C GLU A 60 62.54 37.15 52.41
N GLN A 61 63.79 36.66 52.35
CA GLN A 61 64.19 35.61 51.40
C GLN A 61 63.43 34.32 51.65
N LYS A 62 63.24 33.92 52.92
CA LYS A 62 62.46 32.73 53.27
C LYS A 62 60.99 32.87 52.85
N GLN A 63 60.40 34.05 53.05
CA GLN A 63 59.03 34.33 52.59
C GLN A 63 58.94 34.30 51.06
N THR A 64 59.90 34.92 50.37
CA THR A 64 59.97 34.88 48.89
C THR A 64 60.13 33.46 48.36
N ALA A 65 60.97 32.64 49.01
CA ALA A 65 61.13 31.23 48.64
C ALA A 65 59.82 30.43 48.81
N ALA A 66 59.04 30.74 49.86
CA ALA A 66 57.73 30.14 50.08
C ALA A 66 56.72 30.53 48.98
N THR A 67 56.61 31.82 48.64
CA THR A 67 55.69 32.29 47.59
C THR A 67 56.06 31.75 46.21
N VAL A 68 57.36 31.66 45.89
CA VAL A 68 57.83 31.04 44.64
C VAL A 68 57.43 29.57 44.58
N LYS A 69 57.53 28.83 45.69
CA LYS A 69 57.12 27.43 45.75
C LYS A 69 55.61 27.26 45.50
N GLU A 70 54.79 28.13 46.07
CA GLU A 70 53.34 28.14 45.85
C GLU A 70 52.98 28.47 44.40
N LEU A 71 53.65 29.45 43.80
CA LEU A 71 53.49 29.81 42.38
C LEU A 71 53.83 28.63 41.46
N VAL A 72 54.94 27.92 41.73
CA VAL A 72 55.32 26.73 40.95
C VAL A 72 54.26 25.63 41.07
N THR A 73 53.70 25.42 42.26
CA THR A 73 52.59 24.44 42.43
C THR A 73 51.34 24.86 41.67
N SER A 74 50.92 26.12 41.77
CA SER A 74 49.76 26.65 41.04
C SER A 74 49.95 26.59 39.52
N GLN A 75 51.15 26.90 39.04
CA GLN A 75 51.50 26.77 37.62
C GLN A 75 51.39 25.32 37.13
N LYS A 76 51.82 24.35 37.95
CA LYS A 76 51.71 22.93 37.62
C LYS A 76 50.27 22.46 37.56
N GLU A 77 49.42 22.88 38.50
CA GLU A 77 47.99 22.58 38.51
C GLU A 77 47.29 23.18 37.28
N MET A 78 47.61 24.42 36.94
CA MET A 78 47.11 25.08 35.72
C MET A 78 47.55 24.34 34.45
N GLN A 79 48.80 23.87 34.39
CA GLN A 79 49.29 23.07 33.27
C GLN A 79 48.46 21.79 33.10
N ILE A 80 48.14 21.10 34.20
CA ILE A 80 47.30 19.90 34.20
C ILE A 80 45.89 20.24 33.70
N ALA A 81 45.28 21.32 34.20
CA ALA A 81 43.96 21.77 33.77
C ALA A 81 43.92 22.08 32.26
N ILE A 82 44.95 22.75 31.73
CA ILE A 82 45.08 23.06 30.30
C ILE A 82 45.17 21.77 29.47
N THR A 83 45.93 20.77 29.92
CA THR A 83 46.02 19.49 29.21
C THR A 83 44.68 18.75 29.18
N GLY A 84 43.93 18.77 30.30
CA GLY A 84 42.59 18.19 30.36
C GLY A 84 41.59 18.91 29.43
N LEU A 85 41.64 20.24 29.39
CA LEU A 85 40.78 21.03 28.50
C LEU A 85 41.10 20.78 27.03
N THR A 86 42.39 20.62 26.70
CA THR A 86 42.84 20.29 25.34
C THR A 86 42.32 18.91 24.90
N ALA A 87 42.38 17.92 25.78
CA ALA A 87 41.83 16.59 25.51
C ALA A 87 40.32 16.65 25.26
N SER A 88 39.57 17.33 26.14
CA SER A 88 38.11 17.50 25.98
C SER A 88 37.73 18.26 24.71
N HIS A 89 38.52 19.27 24.33
CA HIS A 89 38.31 19.98 23.07
C HIS A 89 38.48 19.08 21.84
N ASN A 90 39.49 18.22 21.85
CA ASN A 90 39.74 17.28 20.76
C ASN A 90 38.62 16.22 20.65
N GLU A 91 38.11 15.73 21.76
CA GLU A 91 36.96 14.81 21.79
C GLU A 91 35.70 15.48 21.23
N LEU A 92 35.42 16.72 21.62
CA LEU A 92 34.29 17.47 21.10
C LEU A 92 34.41 17.72 19.59
N ALA A 93 35.60 18.07 19.10
CA ALA A 93 35.86 18.26 17.68
C ALA A 93 35.66 16.96 16.89
N ALA A 94 36.08 15.82 17.43
CA ALA A 94 35.83 14.51 16.82
C ALA A 94 34.33 14.20 16.75
N SER A 95 33.59 14.40 17.84
CA SER A 95 32.14 14.19 17.89
C SER A 95 31.38 15.09 16.92
N GLN A 96 31.80 16.36 16.80
CA GLN A 96 31.23 17.30 15.81
C GLN A 96 31.44 16.81 14.37
N LYS A 97 32.63 16.27 14.07
CA LYS A 97 32.94 15.71 12.74
C LYS A 97 32.07 14.49 12.41
N GLU A 98 31.86 13.59 13.38
CA GLU A 98 30.99 12.43 13.22
C GLU A 98 29.53 12.85 12.99
N MET A 99 29.05 13.82 13.78
CA MET A 99 27.70 14.36 13.62
C MET A 99 27.51 15.02 12.25
N GLN A 100 28.50 15.76 11.75
CA GLN A 100 28.44 16.36 10.41
C GLN A 100 28.39 15.30 9.30
N ALA A 101 29.12 14.19 9.45
CA ALA A 101 29.03 13.06 8.53
C ALA A 101 27.64 12.41 8.56
N ALA A 102 27.07 12.21 9.75
CA ALA A 102 25.72 11.66 9.92
C ALA A 102 24.64 12.56 9.28
N ILE A 103 24.73 13.88 9.46
CA ILE A 103 23.82 14.86 8.83
C ILE A 103 23.92 14.79 7.30
N THR A 104 25.14 14.67 6.78
CA THR A 104 25.36 14.55 5.32
C THR A 104 24.71 13.27 4.78
N GLY A 105 24.88 12.14 5.47
CA GLY A 105 24.24 10.87 5.12
C GLY A 105 22.72 10.96 5.15
N LEU A 106 22.15 11.55 6.21
CA LEU A 106 20.70 11.72 6.33
C LEU A 106 20.12 12.62 5.24
N THR A 107 20.85 13.66 4.85
CA THR A 107 20.47 14.56 3.75
C THR A 107 20.43 13.81 2.41
N ALA A 108 21.42 12.94 2.15
CA ALA A 108 21.44 12.10 0.96
C ALA A 108 20.24 11.15 0.92
N SER A 109 19.98 10.41 2.01
CA SER A 109 18.83 9.51 2.11
C SER A 109 17.49 10.24 1.99
N HIS A 110 17.38 11.46 2.51
CA HIS A 110 16.17 12.28 2.34
C HIS A 110 15.92 12.64 0.87
N ASN A 111 16.96 13.01 0.14
CA ASN A 111 16.84 13.32 -1.29
C ASN A 111 16.46 12.10 -2.13
N GLU A 112 17.01 10.92 -1.82
CA GLU A 112 16.63 9.66 -2.47
C GLU A 112 15.16 9.32 -2.22
N LEU A 113 14.70 9.47 -0.98
CA LEU A 113 13.30 9.23 -0.64
C LEU A 113 12.36 10.21 -1.37
N ALA A 114 12.73 11.49 -1.44
CA ALA A 114 11.95 12.49 -2.17
C ALA A 114 11.87 12.18 -3.68
N ALA A 115 12.96 11.69 -4.27
CA ALA A 115 12.97 11.25 -5.67
C ALA A 115 12.05 10.04 -5.87
N SER A 116 12.13 9.02 -5.02
CA SER A 116 11.26 7.83 -5.08
C SER A 116 9.78 8.18 -4.90
N GLN A 117 9.45 9.11 -3.99
CA GLN A 117 8.08 9.60 -3.83
C GLN A 117 7.55 10.28 -5.10
N LYS A 118 8.39 11.06 -5.79
CA LYS A 118 8.02 11.71 -7.05
C LYS A 118 7.74 10.70 -8.16
N GLU A 119 8.58 9.66 -8.29
CA GLU A 119 8.37 8.58 -9.26
C GLU A 119 7.08 7.81 -8.96
N MET A 120 6.83 7.50 -7.69
CA MET A 120 5.60 6.83 -7.25
C MET A 120 4.36 7.67 -7.57
N GLN A 121 4.42 8.99 -7.36
CA GLN A 121 3.32 9.88 -7.71
C GLN A 121 3.04 9.89 -9.22
N ALA A 122 4.07 9.90 -10.06
CA ALA A 122 3.92 9.80 -11.51
C ALA A 122 3.30 8.44 -11.93
N ALA A 123 3.72 7.34 -11.31
CA ALA A 123 3.15 6.02 -11.57
C ALA A 123 1.66 5.95 -11.21
N ILE A 124 1.27 6.55 -10.07
CA ILE A 124 -0.15 6.63 -9.65
C ILE A 124 -0.97 7.44 -10.66
N THR A 125 -0.45 8.56 -11.16
CA THR A 125 -1.13 9.34 -12.21
C THR A 125 -1.31 8.51 -13.48
N GLY A 126 -0.28 7.78 -13.92
CA GLY A 126 -0.37 6.90 -15.09
C GLY A 126 -1.38 5.77 -14.94
N LEU A 127 -1.43 5.14 -13.76
CA LEU A 127 -2.40 4.09 -13.45
C LEU A 127 -3.83 4.63 -13.42
N THR A 128 -4.02 5.84 -12.90
CA THR A 128 -5.33 6.51 -12.88
C THR A 128 -5.83 6.79 -14.30
N ALA A 129 -4.96 7.25 -15.20
CA ALA A 129 -5.31 7.44 -16.60
C ALA A 129 -5.73 6.12 -17.28
N SER A 130 -4.92 5.06 -17.10
CA SER A 130 -5.20 3.74 -17.66
C SER A 130 -6.52 3.15 -17.14
N HIS A 131 -6.82 3.34 -15.85
CA HIS A 131 -8.08 2.92 -15.26
C HIS A 131 -9.29 3.61 -15.89
N ASN A 132 -9.18 4.92 -16.15
CA ASN A 132 -10.26 5.69 -16.78
C ASN A 132 -10.50 5.24 -18.24
N GLU A 133 -9.44 4.95 -18.99
CA GLU A 133 -9.55 4.41 -20.36
C GLU A 133 -10.24 3.04 -20.36
N LEU A 134 -9.85 2.14 -19.45
CA LEU A 134 -10.49 0.83 -19.32
C LEU A 134 -11.97 0.96 -18.96
N ALA A 135 -12.31 1.85 -18.04
CA ALA A 135 -13.70 2.11 -17.66
C ALA A 135 -14.51 2.67 -18.84
N ALA A 136 -13.92 3.49 -19.71
CA ALA A 136 -14.57 3.96 -20.92
C ALA A 136 -14.84 2.81 -21.91
N SER A 137 -13.83 1.97 -22.18
CA SER A 137 -13.96 0.81 -23.07
C SER A 137 -15.02 -0.19 -22.58
N GLN A 138 -15.10 -0.42 -21.27
CA GLN A 138 -16.14 -1.28 -20.68
C GLN A 138 -17.55 -0.73 -20.89
N ARG A 139 -17.75 0.60 -20.81
CA ARG A 139 -19.06 1.22 -21.11
C ARG A 139 -19.45 1.03 -22.57
N GLU A 140 -18.51 1.22 -23.50
CA GLU A 140 -18.77 0.99 -24.93
C GLU A 140 -19.13 -0.47 -25.22
N MET A 141 -18.41 -1.41 -24.61
CA MET A 141 -18.70 -2.84 -24.72
C MET A 141 -20.10 -3.16 -24.18
N GLN A 142 -20.50 -2.58 -23.05
CA GLN A 142 -21.83 -2.78 -22.50
C GLN A 142 -22.93 -2.30 -23.46
N ILE A 143 -22.73 -1.16 -24.11
CA ILE A 143 -23.66 -0.65 -25.12
C ILE A 143 -23.74 -1.60 -26.33
N ALA A 144 -22.60 -2.10 -26.80
CA ALA A 144 -22.55 -3.06 -27.91
C ALA A 144 -23.29 -4.37 -27.57
N ILE A 145 -23.13 -4.88 -26.35
CA ILE A 145 -23.84 -6.08 -25.87
C ILE A 145 -25.36 -5.85 -25.81
N THR A 146 -25.80 -4.69 -25.34
CA THR A 146 -27.24 -4.35 -25.32
C THR A 146 -27.81 -4.35 -26.74
N LYS A 147 -27.14 -3.71 -27.69
CA LYS A 147 -27.56 -3.68 -29.10
C LYS A 147 -27.60 -5.07 -29.73
N LEU A 148 -26.60 -5.91 -29.43
CA LEU A 148 -26.58 -7.29 -29.90
C LEU A 148 -27.74 -8.10 -29.33
N SER A 149 -28.10 -7.88 -28.07
CA SER A 149 -29.21 -8.55 -27.40
C SER A 149 -30.56 -8.14 -28.01
N GLU A 150 -30.72 -6.85 -28.34
CA GLU A 150 -31.89 -6.33 -29.07
C GLU A 150 -32.01 -6.97 -30.45
N GLY A 151 -30.94 -6.97 -31.26
CA GLY A 151 -30.94 -7.59 -32.59
C GLY A 151 -31.19 -9.10 -32.55
N LEU A 152 -30.70 -9.81 -31.52
CA LEU A 152 -31.01 -11.22 -31.33
C LEU A 152 -32.49 -11.45 -31.01
N ASN A 153 -33.10 -10.57 -30.23
CA ASN A 153 -34.53 -10.64 -29.93
C ASN A 153 -35.39 -10.40 -31.18
N GLU A 154 -35.05 -9.41 -31.99
CA GLU A 154 -35.70 -9.15 -33.28
C GLU A 154 -35.61 -10.38 -34.20
N THR A 155 -34.41 -10.95 -34.33
CA THR A 155 -34.20 -12.18 -35.12
C THR A 155 -35.08 -13.34 -34.61
N ARG A 156 -35.21 -13.50 -33.29
CA ARG A 156 -36.10 -14.54 -32.71
C ARG A 156 -37.57 -14.31 -33.06
N VAL A 157 -38.02 -13.06 -33.05
CA VAL A 157 -39.40 -12.71 -33.44
C VAL A 157 -39.64 -13.05 -34.92
N GLU A 158 -38.71 -12.65 -35.80
CA GLU A 158 -38.79 -12.95 -37.24
C GLU A 158 -38.79 -14.46 -37.51
N VAL A 159 -37.87 -15.20 -36.91
CA VAL A 159 -37.82 -16.67 -37.02
C VAL A 159 -39.11 -17.30 -36.50
N GLY A 160 -39.67 -16.81 -35.40
CA GLY A 160 -40.96 -17.27 -34.90
C GLY A 160 -42.11 -17.01 -35.88
N GLY A 161 -42.09 -15.86 -36.58
CA GLY A 161 -43.03 -15.54 -37.66
C GLY A 161 -42.91 -16.46 -38.88
N LEU A 162 -41.67 -16.76 -39.29
CA LEU A 162 -41.38 -17.71 -40.37
C LEU A 162 -41.86 -19.12 -40.00
N SER A 163 -41.58 -19.60 -38.78
CA SER A 163 -42.04 -20.90 -38.30
C SER A 163 -43.57 -21.02 -38.36
N ARG A 164 -44.31 -19.97 -37.94
CA ARG A 164 -45.78 -19.95 -38.07
C ARG A 164 -46.23 -20.02 -39.52
N SER A 165 -45.57 -19.27 -40.41
CA SER A 165 -45.90 -19.26 -41.84
C SER A 165 -45.70 -20.62 -42.49
N VAL A 166 -44.62 -21.34 -42.12
CA VAL A 166 -44.37 -22.72 -42.55
C VAL A 166 -45.46 -23.66 -42.03
N SER A 167 -45.89 -23.53 -40.78
CA SER A 167 -46.99 -24.33 -40.23
C SER A 167 -48.32 -24.09 -40.95
N TYR A 168 -48.67 -22.84 -41.25
CA TYR A 168 -49.87 -22.52 -42.03
C TYR A 168 -49.78 -23.07 -43.46
N ALA A 169 -48.61 -23.00 -44.09
CA ALA A 169 -48.40 -23.61 -45.40
C ALA A 169 -48.61 -25.13 -45.36
N PHE A 170 -48.08 -25.81 -44.33
CA PHE A 170 -48.26 -27.25 -44.15
C PHE A 170 -49.73 -27.66 -43.95
N GLU A 171 -50.47 -26.91 -43.15
CA GLU A 171 -51.90 -27.13 -42.96
C GLU A 171 -52.69 -26.90 -44.25
N ASN A 172 -52.34 -25.85 -45.02
CA ASN A 172 -52.96 -25.60 -46.32
C ASN A 172 -52.74 -26.76 -47.30
N GLU A 173 -51.54 -27.34 -47.35
CA GLU A 173 -51.29 -28.54 -48.15
C GLU A 173 -52.09 -29.74 -47.63
N THR A 174 -52.23 -29.86 -46.30
CA THR A 174 -53.07 -30.89 -45.68
C THR A 174 -54.53 -30.78 -46.16
N TYR A 175 -55.11 -29.58 -46.21
CA TYR A 175 -56.47 -29.40 -46.76
C TYR A 175 -56.61 -29.83 -48.22
N ARG A 176 -55.54 -29.73 -49.01
CA ARG A 176 -55.54 -30.07 -50.44
C ARG A 176 -55.48 -31.57 -50.68
N PHE A 177 -54.60 -32.28 -49.98
CA PHE A 177 -54.30 -33.69 -50.28
C PHE A 177 -55.05 -34.69 -49.38
N LEU A 178 -55.38 -34.31 -48.14
CA LEU A 178 -55.98 -35.23 -47.18
C LEU A 178 -57.30 -35.88 -47.66
N PRO A 179 -58.24 -35.18 -48.33
CA PRO A 179 -59.49 -35.80 -48.77
C PRO A 179 -59.28 -37.01 -49.69
N ALA A 180 -58.34 -36.95 -50.64
CA ALA A 180 -58.06 -38.04 -51.57
C ALA A 180 -57.50 -39.27 -50.83
N ILE A 181 -56.53 -39.04 -49.92
CA ILE A 181 -55.92 -40.12 -49.13
C ILE A 181 -56.95 -40.79 -48.22
N LEU A 182 -57.80 -40.00 -47.56
CA LEU A 182 -58.86 -40.52 -46.69
C LEU A 182 -59.85 -41.40 -47.47
N GLN A 183 -60.20 -41.00 -48.69
CA GLN A 183 -61.08 -41.79 -49.54
C GLN A 183 -60.40 -43.07 -50.04
N GLU A 184 -59.18 -42.97 -50.59
CA GLU A 184 -58.48 -44.09 -51.21
C GLU A 184 -58.03 -45.16 -50.22
N LYS A 185 -57.46 -44.76 -49.08
CA LYS A 185 -56.87 -45.70 -48.11
C LYS A 185 -57.83 -46.12 -47.01
N TYR A 186 -58.80 -45.26 -46.67
CA TYR A 186 -59.66 -45.46 -45.49
C TYR A 186 -61.16 -45.49 -45.81
N GLY A 187 -61.55 -45.31 -47.09
CA GLY A 187 -62.95 -45.34 -47.51
C GLY A 187 -63.79 -44.19 -46.93
N LEU A 188 -63.14 -43.10 -46.51
CA LEU A 188 -63.77 -41.93 -45.91
C LEU A 188 -64.01 -40.87 -46.99
N LYS A 189 -65.27 -40.70 -47.40
CA LYS A 189 -65.64 -39.70 -48.40
C LYS A 189 -65.96 -38.38 -47.71
N VAL A 190 -65.04 -37.43 -47.82
CA VAL A 190 -65.22 -36.06 -47.31
C VAL A 190 -66.38 -35.39 -48.07
N GLN A 191 -67.41 -34.94 -47.35
CA GLN A 191 -68.63 -34.36 -47.95
C GLN A 191 -68.53 -32.83 -48.11
N GLU A 192 -67.72 -32.18 -47.28
CA GLU A 192 -67.52 -30.73 -47.26
C GLU A 192 -66.04 -30.36 -47.16
N LYS A 193 -65.69 -29.11 -47.43
CA LYS A 193 -64.30 -28.68 -47.33
C LYS A 193 -63.80 -28.85 -45.89
N ILE A 194 -62.59 -29.39 -45.76
CA ILE A 194 -61.90 -29.41 -44.46
C ILE A 194 -61.59 -27.96 -44.08
N VAL A 195 -62.00 -27.58 -42.88
CA VAL A 195 -61.82 -26.24 -42.33
C VAL A 195 -61.21 -26.30 -40.95
N ARG A 196 -60.54 -25.21 -40.58
CA ARG A 196 -60.22 -24.91 -39.19
C ARG A 196 -61.48 -24.40 -38.49
N ALA A 197 -61.83 -25.00 -37.36
CA ALA A 197 -63.04 -24.65 -36.61
C ALA A 197 -62.73 -24.37 -35.14
N ASP A 198 -63.47 -23.44 -34.54
CA ASP A 198 -63.51 -23.24 -33.08
C ASP A 198 -64.75 -23.95 -32.54
N ILE A 199 -64.53 -25.02 -31.77
CA ILE A 199 -65.59 -25.91 -31.28
C ILE A 199 -65.36 -26.12 -29.78
N GLY A 200 -66.35 -25.81 -28.95
CA GLY A 200 -66.22 -25.85 -27.49
C GLY A 200 -65.06 -25.01 -26.92
N GLY A 201 -64.65 -23.93 -27.58
CA GLY A 201 -63.51 -23.09 -27.19
C GLY A 201 -62.13 -23.71 -27.47
N LYS A 202 -62.09 -24.74 -28.32
CA LYS A 202 -60.88 -25.42 -28.78
C LYS A 202 -60.74 -25.23 -30.29
N GLU A 203 -59.56 -24.82 -30.72
CA GLU A 203 -59.21 -24.72 -32.13
C GLU A 203 -58.88 -26.11 -32.69
N VAL A 204 -59.71 -26.58 -33.63
CA VAL A 204 -59.54 -27.84 -34.36
C VAL A 204 -58.99 -27.52 -35.74
N ASN A 205 -57.77 -27.99 -36.06
CA ASN A 205 -57.13 -27.70 -37.34
C ASN A 205 -57.85 -28.34 -38.52
N LEU A 206 -58.32 -29.58 -38.37
CA LEU A 206 -58.99 -30.33 -39.42
C LEU A 206 -60.38 -30.74 -38.95
N PHE A 207 -61.41 -30.05 -39.43
CA PHE A 207 -62.80 -30.39 -39.16
C PHE A 207 -63.60 -30.49 -40.46
N CYS A 208 -64.34 -31.60 -40.62
CA CYS A 208 -65.35 -31.75 -41.68
C CYS A 208 -66.26 -32.95 -41.42
N ARG A 209 -67.46 -32.89 -41.98
CA ARG A 209 -68.35 -34.04 -42.16
C ARG A 209 -67.91 -34.93 -43.32
N ALA A 210 -67.98 -36.23 -43.10
CA ALA A 210 -67.63 -37.25 -44.06
C ALA A 210 -68.59 -38.44 -43.97
N GLU A 211 -68.44 -39.36 -44.91
CA GLU A 211 -69.21 -40.59 -44.97
C GLU A 211 -68.28 -41.79 -44.97
N LYS A 212 -68.57 -42.77 -44.12
CA LYS A 212 -67.86 -44.05 -44.07
C LYS A 212 -68.86 -45.17 -44.31
N HIS A 213 -68.72 -45.88 -45.44
CA HIS A 213 -69.62 -47.00 -45.80
C HIS A 213 -71.13 -46.67 -45.70
N GLY A 214 -71.56 -45.49 -46.14
CA GLY A 214 -72.98 -45.08 -46.08
C GLY A 214 -73.42 -44.41 -44.78
N LYS A 215 -72.55 -44.32 -43.75
CA LYS A 215 -72.87 -43.70 -42.45
C LYS A 215 -72.21 -42.32 -42.31
N PRO A 216 -72.92 -41.30 -41.77
CA PRO A 216 -72.32 -40.01 -41.48
C PRO A 216 -71.30 -40.14 -40.35
N VAL A 217 -70.13 -39.53 -40.54
CA VAL A 217 -69.03 -39.46 -39.57
C VAL A 217 -68.45 -38.05 -39.55
N ILE A 218 -67.89 -37.64 -38.42
CA ILE A 218 -67.20 -36.36 -38.28
C ILE A 218 -65.69 -36.61 -38.21
N ILE A 219 -64.93 -35.94 -39.06
CA ILE A 219 -63.47 -35.95 -38.98
C ILE A 219 -63.03 -34.82 -38.06
N VAL A 220 -62.23 -35.17 -37.07
CA VAL A 220 -61.55 -34.25 -36.16
C VAL A 220 -60.06 -34.54 -36.24
N GLY A 221 -59.26 -33.52 -36.52
CA GLY A 221 -57.84 -33.75 -36.71
C GLY A 221 -56.93 -32.57 -36.46
N GLU A 222 -55.65 -32.90 -36.38
CA GLU A 222 -54.54 -31.99 -36.11
C GLU A 222 -53.51 -32.07 -37.25
N ALA A 223 -53.03 -30.92 -37.72
CA ALA A 223 -51.91 -30.85 -38.65
C ALA A 223 -50.67 -30.27 -37.94
N LYS A 224 -49.62 -31.08 -37.76
CA LYS A 224 -48.36 -30.67 -37.12
C LYS A 224 -47.15 -31.13 -37.93
N LEU A 225 -46.30 -30.18 -38.33
CA LEU A 225 -45.08 -30.45 -39.11
C LEU A 225 -44.17 -31.47 -38.42
N ARG A 226 -44.05 -31.37 -37.09
CA ARG A 226 -43.35 -32.33 -36.23
C ARG A 226 -44.22 -32.68 -35.02
N LEU A 227 -44.41 -33.97 -34.77
CA LEU A 227 -45.23 -34.46 -33.64
C LEU A 227 -44.43 -34.59 -32.33
N ASP A 228 -43.11 -34.37 -32.37
CA ASP A 228 -42.17 -34.66 -31.27
C ASP A 228 -41.58 -33.39 -30.58
N GLU A 229 -42.14 -32.20 -30.79
CA GLU A 229 -41.43 -30.94 -30.49
C GLU A 229 -41.23 -30.56 -29.00
N ASN A 230 -41.68 -31.35 -28.02
CA ASN A 230 -41.63 -30.94 -26.60
C ASN A 230 -40.92 -31.91 -25.65
N ARG A 231 -39.60 -32.11 -25.85
CA ARG A 231 -38.78 -32.86 -24.87
C ARG A 231 -38.33 -32.04 -23.65
N LEU A 232 -38.41 -30.70 -23.70
CA LEU A 232 -37.81 -29.81 -22.68
C LEU A 232 -38.82 -29.03 -21.82
N LEU A 233 -40.10 -28.97 -22.22
CA LEU A 233 -41.17 -28.35 -21.44
C LEU A 233 -42.29 -29.38 -21.31
N LYS A 234 -42.61 -29.78 -20.08
CA LYS A 234 -43.74 -30.68 -19.77
C LYS A 234 -45.06 -30.04 -20.27
N LYS A 235 -45.47 -30.29 -21.51
CA LYS A 235 -46.82 -29.96 -22.01
C LYS A 235 -47.27 -30.93 -23.12
N GLN A 236 -48.38 -31.60 -22.80
CA GLN A 236 -49.37 -32.35 -23.59
C GLN A 236 -48.88 -33.31 -24.70
N ASP A 237 -49.19 -34.59 -24.51
CA ASP A 237 -49.18 -35.64 -25.54
C ASP A 237 -50.13 -35.21 -26.68
N VAL A 238 -49.65 -35.20 -27.92
CA VAL A 238 -50.47 -34.82 -29.11
C VAL A 238 -51.73 -35.69 -29.22
N PHE A 239 -51.64 -36.94 -28.76
CA PHE A 239 -52.81 -37.82 -28.69
C PHE A 239 -53.85 -37.34 -27.68
N ALA A 240 -53.42 -36.84 -26.52
CA ALA A 240 -54.33 -36.32 -25.50
C ALA A 240 -54.97 -34.99 -25.95
N GLU A 241 -54.20 -34.13 -26.60
CA GLU A 241 -54.74 -32.89 -27.19
C GLU A 241 -55.81 -33.19 -28.25
N LEU A 242 -55.56 -34.15 -29.14
CA LEU A 242 -56.56 -34.55 -30.13
C LEU A 242 -57.81 -35.16 -29.49
N GLU A 243 -57.65 -35.94 -28.42
CA GLU A 243 -58.80 -36.51 -27.69
C GLU A 243 -59.64 -35.40 -27.04
N GLU A 244 -59.02 -34.42 -26.37
CA GLU A 244 -59.73 -33.26 -25.81
C GLU A 244 -60.54 -32.51 -26.89
N LYS A 245 -59.96 -32.33 -28.09
CA LYS A 245 -60.65 -31.70 -29.23
C LYS A 245 -61.81 -32.56 -29.74
N ALA A 246 -61.62 -33.88 -29.82
CA ALA A 246 -62.68 -34.80 -30.21
C ALA A 246 -63.83 -34.84 -29.20
N GLU A 247 -63.55 -34.74 -27.90
CA GLU A 247 -64.58 -34.64 -26.86
C GLU A 247 -65.38 -33.33 -26.93
N ALA A 248 -64.70 -32.21 -27.22
CA ALA A 248 -65.38 -30.93 -27.46
C ALA A 248 -66.35 -31.02 -28.65
N VAL A 249 -65.91 -31.64 -29.75
CA VAL A 249 -66.76 -31.89 -30.92
C VAL A 249 -67.92 -32.80 -30.59
N ARG A 250 -67.69 -33.89 -29.84
CA ARG A 250 -68.76 -34.82 -29.41
C ARG A 250 -69.83 -34.11 -28.60
N SER A 251 -69.41 -33.21 -27.71
CA SER A 251 -70.32 -32.45 -26.84
C SER A 251 -71.23 -31.50 -27.63
N GLU A 252 -70.76 -30.96 -28.75
CA GLU A 252 -71.48 -29.98 -29.56
C GLU A 252 -72.30 -30.63 -30.71
N TYR A 253 -71.78 -31.70 -31.32
CA TYR A 253 -72.37 -32.34 -32.51
C TYR A 253 -73.09 -33.68 -32.24
N GLY A 254 -73.08 -34.17 -31.00
CA GLY A 254 -73.84 -35.35 -30.58
C GLY A 254 -73.16 -36.70 -30.84
N GLU A 255 -73.97 -37.75 -31.07
CA GLU A 255 -73.55 -39.16 -31.14
C GLU A 255 -73.00 -39.60 -32.52
N GLU A 256 -72.64 -38.66 -33.41
CA GLU A 256 -72.00 -39.01 -34.68
C GLU A 256 -70.62 -39.63 -34.45
N GLU A 257 -70.26 -40.65 -35.25
CA GLU A 257 -68.96 -41.32 -35.11
C GLU A 257 -67.83 -40.35 -35.43
N ILE A 258 -66.90 -40.14 -34.48
CA ILE A 258 -65.75 -39.27 -34.68
C ILE A 258 -64.55 -40.08 -35.16
N VAL A 259 -64.02 -39.69 -36.31
CA VAL A 259 -62.78 -40.20 -36.87
C VAL A 259 -61.65 -39.23 -36.56
N LYS A 260 -60.68 -39.69 -35.78
CA LYS A 260 -59.51 -38.90 -35.36
C LYS A 260 -58.39 -38.99 -36.41
N VAL A 261 -57.91 -37.85 -36.88
CA VAL A 261 -56.86 -37.77 -37.91
C VAL A 261 -55.69 -36.91 -37.44
N LEU A 262 -54.46 -37.41 -37.59
CA LEU A 262 -53.23 -36.65 -37.39
C LEU A 262 -52.48 -36.57 -38.71
N VAL A 263 -52.06 -35.37 -39.09
CA VAL A 263 -51.23 -35.15 -40.27
C VAL A 263 -49.88 -34.59 -39.87
N THR A 264 -48.81 -35.21 -40.37
CA THR A 264 -47.44 -34.78 -40.07
C THR A 264 -46.48 -34.98 -41.22
N HIS A 265 -45.31 -34.35 -41.18
CA HIS A 265 -44.27 -34.64 -42.18
C HIS A 265 -43.70 -36.05 -42.01
N PHE A 266 -43.47 -36.46 -40.76
CA PHE A 266 -42.87 -37.75 -40.43
C PHE A 266 -43.31 -38.24 -39.04
N ALA A 267 -43.62 -39.53 -38.95
CA ALA A 267 -43.92 -40.24 -37.71
C ALA A 267 -43.07 -41.53 -37.61
N THR A 268 -42.53 -41.80 -36.42
CA THR A 268 -41.76 -43.04 -36.19
C THR A 268 -42.69 -44.27 -36.13
N LYS A 269 -42.14 -45.47 -36.36
CA LYS A 269 -42.91 -46.73 -36.26
C LYS A 269 -43.59 -46.91 -34.91
N GLY A 270 -42.90 -46.53 -33.82
CA GLY A 270 -43.48 -46.59 -32.47
C GLY A 270 -44.67 -45.64 -32.31
N PHE A 271 -44.58 -44.43 -32.86
CA PHE A 271 -45.68 -43.47 -32.86
C PHE A 271 -46.89 -43.97 -33.66
N LEU A 272 -46.66 -44.53 -34.86
CA LEU A 272 -47.71 -45.10 -35.70
C LEU A 272 -48.43 -46.28 -35.02
N ASN A 273 -47.69 -47.14 -34.34
CA ASN A 273 -48.27 -48.26 -33.58
C ASN A 273 -49.17 -47.76 -32.45
N LYS A 274 -48.69 -46.79 -31.65
CA LYS A 274 -49.49 -46.18 -30.57
C LYS A 274 -50.74 -45.47 -31.11
N ALA A 275 -50.62 -44.75 -32.22
CA ALA A 275 -51.76 -44.09 -32.86
C ALA A 275 -52.82 -45.12 -33.32
N LYS A 276 -52.37 -46.25 -33.89
CA LYS A 276 -53.25 -47.35 -34.30
C LYS A 276 -53.98 -47.98 -33.12
N GLU A 277 -53.31 -48.18 -31.99
CA GLU A 277 -53.94 -48.67 -30.74
C GLU A 277 -55.04 -47.71 -30.23
N LEU A 278 -54.86 -46.41 -30.44
CA LEU A 278 -55.82 -45.36 -30.05
C LEU A 278 -56.90 -45.07 -31.11
N ASN A 279 -56.95 -45.84 -32.20
CA ASN A 279 -57.83 -45.63 -33.37
C ASN A 279 -57.68 -44.24 -33.99
N ILE A 280 -56.44 -43.76 -34.11
CA ILE A 280 -56.10 -42.49 -34.73
C ILE A 280 -55.43 -42.76 -36.08
N ILE A 281 -55.99 -42.18 -37.14
CA ILE A 281 -55.41 -42.24 -38.49
C ILE A 281 -54.26 -41.26 -38.54
N VAL A 282 -53.05 -41.73 -38.85
CA VAL A 282 -51.89 -40.86 -39.07
C VAL A 282 -51.57 -40.84 -40.56
N VAL A 283 -51.57 -39.66 -41.16
CA VAL A 283 -51.19 -39.43 -42.56
C VAL A 283 -49.88 -38.66 -42.58
N GLN A 284 -48.88 -39.20 -43.27
CA GLN A 284 -47.61 -38.51 -43.43
C GLN A 284 -47.58 -37.75 -44.76
N SER A 285 -46.92 -36.59 -44.79
CA SER A 285 -46.98 -35.67 -45.95
C SER A 285 -46.30 -36.19 -47.21
N HIS A 286 -45.51 -37.26 -47.12
CA HIS A 286 -44.94 -37.93 -48.29
C HIS A 286 -45.92 -38.92 -48.95
N GLU A 287 -47.11 -39.08 -48.38
CA GLU A 287 -48.19 -39.91 -48.91
C GLU A 287 -49.18 -39.15 -49.80
N TRP A 288 -48.98 -37.83 -49.96
CA TRP A 288 -49.71 -36.97 -50.89
C TRP A 288 -49.55 -37.41 -52.34
#